data_AF-S8FG52-F1
#
_entry.id   AF-S8FG52-F1
#
_cell.length_a   1.000
_cell.length_b   1.000
_cell.length_c   1.000
_cell.angle_alpha   90.00
_cell.angle_beta   90.00
_cell.angle_gamma   90.00
#
_symmetry.space_group_name_H-M   'P 1'
#
loop_
_entity.id
_entity.type
_entity.pdbx_description
1 polymer ?
#
loop_
_entity_poly.entity_id
_entity_poly.type
_entity_poly.pdbx_seq_one_letter_code
_entity_poly.pdbx_strand_id
1 'polypeptide(L)'
;MFDPHLARCPATVEKDVDLLLNDTGDLHDGTGLSDGFPAGQVDGHETNHLIMDLPYDLLAVGNHELYDYANAYDMYTNFAPHWNGRYLSSNVNITIYTGNGNETTSVPVGERYVKFKTRKGRSVTSLGVLYDSTGNDVNTTVQTVAKMVKEDWFTEAIKDEPDFFLLLGHMPCVGPTVYKAIRKVHKYTPILIFGGHTHIRDCTQFDGRSMALESGRYMETVGWLSANLGSVSEKENITFTRRYLDANRVTYEVR
;
A
#
# COMPACT_ATOMS: atom_id res chain seq x y z
N MET A 1 -1.87 -13.09 18.98
CA MET A 1 -1.43 -13.73 17.72
C MET A 1 -0.25 -12.91 17.24
N PHE A 2 0.97 -13.48 17.28
CA PHE A 2 2.20 -12.82 16.82
C PHE A 2 2.21 -12.87 15.29
N ASP A 3 2.32 -11.72 14.62
CA ASP A 3 2.47 -11.64 13.16
C ASP A 3 3.96 -11.82 12.81
N PRO A 4 4.36 -12.92 12.14
CA PRO A 4 5.75 -13.23 11.83
C PRO A 4 6.40 -12.28 10.81
N HIS A 5 5.68 -11.32 10.23
CA HIS A 5 6.25 -10.33 9.30
C HIS A 5 7.03 -9.21 10.00
N LEU A 6 6.64 -8.81 11.21
CA LEU A 6 7.06 -7.55 11.84
C LEU A 6 8.42 -7.55 12.59
N ALA A 7 9.13 -8.68 12.66
CA ALA A 7 10.32 -8.83 13.51
C ALA A 7 11.49 -9.49 12.78
N ARG A 8 12.09 -8.81 11.79
CA ARG A 8 13.12 -9.45 10.95
C ARG A 8 14.47 -8.74 10.82
N CYS A 9 14.57 -7.46 11.18
CA CYS A 9 15.84 -6.75 11.15
C CYS A 9 16.44 -6.67 12.56
N PRO A 10 17.60 -7.30 12.86
CA PRO A 10 18.22 -7.24 14.19
C PRO A 10 18.43 -5.80 14.69
N ALA A 11 18.78 -4.88 13.78
CA ALA A 11 18.96 -3.48 14.08
C ALA A 11 17.69 -2.79 14.62
N THR A 12 16.49 -3.26 14.30
CA THR A 12 15.24 -2.68 14.84
C THR A 12 14.95 -3.17 16.25
N VAL A 13 15.42 -4.37 16.60
CA VAL A 13 15.38 -4.88 17.97
C VAL A 13 16.39 -4.12 18.83
N GLU A 14 17.61 -3.95 18.35
CA GLU A 14 18.67 -3.18 19.04
C GLU A 14 18.27 -1.72 19.28
N LYS A 15 17.64 -1.07 18.29
CA LYS A 15 17.18 0.32 18.39
C LYS A 15 15.81 0.47 19.04
N ASP A 16 15.16 -0.63 19.41
CA ASP A 16 13.81 -0.66 19.95
C ASP A 16 12.79 0.16 19.12
N VAL A 17 12.71 -0.11 17.81
CA VAL A 17 11.80 0.57 16.87
C VAL A 17 10.92 -0.43 16.10
N ASP A 18 9.76 0.04 15.63
CA ASP A 18 9.01 -0.65 14.58
C ASP A 18 9.61 -0.30 13.20
N LEU A 19 9.58 -1.25 12.27
CA LEU A 19 9.92 -1.06 10.87
C LEU A 19 8.83 -1.75 10.06
N LEU A 20 8.29 -1.04 9.06
CA LEU A 20 7.30 -1.57 8.12
C LEU A 20 7.87 -1.48 6.70
N LEU A 21 7.83 -2.57 5.96
CA LEU A 21 8.18 -2.62 4.54
C LEU A 21 6.90 -2.59 3.71
N ASN A 22 6.76 -1.59 2.84
CA ASN A 22 5.54 -1.35 2.08
C ASN A 22 5.80 -1.26 0.58
N ASP A 23 4.84 -1.73 -0.23
CA ASP A 23 4.84 -1.58 -1.69
C ASP A 23 3.59 -0.84 -2.18
N THR A 24 3.71 -0.03 -3.24
CA THR A 24 2.62 0.82 -3.74
C THR A 24 2.13 0.43 -5.14
N GLY A 25 2.34 -0.81 -5.59
CA GLY A 25 1.77 -1.35 -6.84
C GLY A 25 2.59 -1.03 -8.10
N ASP A 26 2.11 -1.51 -9.25
CA ASP A 26 2.81 -1.61 -10.54
C ASP A 26 4.06 -2.50 -10.47
N LEU A 27 3.81 -3.81 -10.40
CA LEU A 27 4.83 -4.84 -10.23
C LEU A 27 5.33 -5.45 -11.56
N HIS A 28 4.64 -5.17 -12.68
CA HIS A 28 5.00 -5.62 -14.04
C HIS A 28 4.88 -4.47 -15.06
N ASP A 29 4.96 -4.78 -16.37
CA ASP A 29 4.94 -3.84 -17.50
C ASP A 29 6.12 -2.87 -17.55
N GLY A 30 7.32 -3.43 -17.62
CA GLY A 30 8.54 -2.65 -17.78
C GLY A 30 9.83 -3.47 -17.90
N THR A 31 9.74 -4.80 -17.89
CA THR A 31 10.93 -5.67 -17.97
C THR A 31 10.58 -7.05 -18.54
N GLY A 32 11.50 -7.59 -19.34
CA GLY A 32 11.34 -8.96 -19.86
C GLY A 32 11.28 -10.05 -18.78
N LEU A 33 11.63 -9.74 -17.52
CA LEU A 33 11.46 -10.67 -16.42
C LEU A 33 9.99 -10.86 -16.03
N SER A 34 9.20 -9.79 -16.03
CA SER A 34 7.77 -9.82 -15.70
C SER A 34 6.88 -10.03 -16.93
N ASP A 35 7.33 -9.57 -18.10
CA ASP A 35 6.47 -9.44 -19.30
C ASP A 35 6.94 -10.33 -20.47
N GLY A 36 8.08 -11.01 -20.32
CA GLY A 36 8.74 -11.76 -21.40
C GLY A 36 8.11 -13.12 -21.71
N PHE A 37 6.87 -13.36 -21.28
CA PHE A 37 6.20 -14.65 -21.39
C PHE A 37 5.45 -14.80 -22.73
N PRO A 38 5.21 -16.05 -23.21
CA PRO A 38 4.45 -16.27 -24.43
C PRO A 38 3.04 -15.66 -24.38
N ALA A 39 2.52 -15.27 -25.54
CA ALA A 39 1.17 -14.72 -25.65
C ALA A 39 0.11 -15.62 -24.99
N GLY A 40 -0.72 -15.02 -24.14
CA GLY A 40 -1.75 -15.71 -23.36
C GLY A 40 -1.31 -16.15 -21.96
N GLN A 41 -0.07 -15.85 -21.56
CA GLN A 41 0.35 -15.91 -20.16
C GLN A 41 -0.01 -14.60 -19.42
N VAL A 42 0.09 -14.65 -18.10
CA VAL A 42 -0.20 -13.51 -17.21
C VAL A 42 1.09 -12.79 -16.88
N ASP A 43 1.13 -11.48 -17.13
CA ASP A 43 2.29 -10.67 -16.81
C ASP A 43 2.45 -10.57 -15.29
N GLY A 44 3.70 -10.63 -14.84
CA GLY A 44 4.04 -10.55 -13.43
C GLY A 44 3.90 -11.86 -12.64
N HIS A 45 3.22 -12.90 -13.15
CA HIS A 45 2.91 -14.13 -12.39
C HIS A 45 4.16 -14.75 -11.74
N GLU A 46 5.18 -15.03 -12.55
CA GLU A 46 6.43 -15.65 -12.06
C GLU A 46 7.29 -14.68 -11.24
N THR A 47 7.33 -13.40 -11.60
CA THR A 47 8.11 -12.39 -10.85
C THR A 47 7.52 -12.07 -9.49
N ASN A 48 6.21 -12.19 -9.35
CA ASN A 48 5.51 -11.99 -8.10
C ASN A 48 5.97 -12.99 -7.03
N HIS A 49 6.49 -14.17 -7.41
CA HIS A 49 7.13 -15.08 -6.46
C HIS A 49 8.32 -14.43 -5.74
N LEU A 50 9.12 -13.61 -6.44
CA LEU A 50 10.24 -12.88 -5.84
C LEU A 50 9.75 -11.79 -4.89
N ILE A 51 8.62 -11.13 -5.20
CA ILE A 51 7.99 -10.15 -4.31
C ILE A 51 7.44 -10.86 -3.06
N MET A 52 6.83 -12.03 -3.23
CA MET A 52 6.26 -12.84 -2.15
C MET A 52 7.32 -13.43 -1.20
N ASP A 53 8.57 -13.58 -1.66
CA ASP A 53 9.71 -13.94 -0.82
C ASP A 53 10.16 -12.79 0.11
N LEU A 54 9.82 -11.54 -0.24
CA LEU A 54 10.16 -10.36 0.56
C LEU A 54 9.17 -10.18 1.73
N PRO A 55 9.64 -9.72 2.89
CA PRO A 55 8.81 -9.59 4.08
C PRO A 55 8.02 -8.28 4.09
N TYR A 56 7.25 -8.00 3.02
CA TYR A 56 6.36 -6.84 3.02
C TYR A 56 5.31 -6.98 4.12
N ASP A 57 5.03 -5.86 4.79
CA ASP A 57 3.99 -5.74 5.80
C ASP A 57 2.66 -5.31 5.19
N LEU A 58 2.70 -4.47 4.15
CA LEU A 58 1.53 -3.99 3.40
C LEU A 58 1.89 -3.73 1.93
N LEU A 59 0.94 -4.00 1.05
CA LEU A 59 1.06 -3.72 -0.38
C LEU A 59 -0.25 -3.12 -0.89
N ALA A 60 -0.20 -2.37 -1.98
CA ALA A 60 -1.39 -1.84 -2.65
C ALA A 60 -1.39 -2.20 -4.14
N VAL A 61 -2.59 -2.26 -4.72
CA VAL A 61 -2.79 -2.48 -6.16
C VAL A 61 -2.36 -1.27 -7.00
N GLY A 62 -1.68 -1.51 -8.12
CA GLY A 62 -1.36 -0.53 -9.15
C GLY A 62 -2.34 -0.56 -10.32
N ASN A 63 -2.11 0.32 -11.30
CA ASN A 63 -2.93 0.32 -12.51
C ASN A 63 -2.50 -0.75 -13.51
N HIS A 64 -1.21 -1.12 -13.53
CA HIS A 64 -0.71 -2.14 -14.44
C HIS A 64 -1.31 -3.52 -14.15
N GLU A 65 -1.63 -3.80 -12.88
CA GLU A 65 -2.39 -4.98 -12.48
C GLU A 65 -3.84 -5.04 -13.00
N LEU A 66 -4.34 -3.99 -13.65
CA LEU A 66 -5.75 -3.85 -14.02
C LEU A 66 -5.99 -3.66 -15.52
N TYR A 67 -4.95 -3.50 -16.34
CA TYR A 67 -5.11 -3.32 -17.79
C TYR A 67 -5.66 -4.55 -18.50
N ASP A 68 -5.36 -5.74 -17.97
CA ASP A 68 -5.88 -7.01 -18.44
C ASP A 68 -6.58 -7.76 -17.29
N TYR A 69 -7.79 -8.25 -17.54
CA TYR A 69 -8.54 -9.00 -16.52
C TYR A 69 -7.77 -10.23 -16.00
N ALA A 70 -6.96 -10.87 -16.86
CA ALA A 70 -6.15 -12.01 -16.46
C ALA A 70 -5.13 -11.65 -15.36
N ASN A 71 -4.49 -10.48 -15.47
CA ASN A 71 -3.56 -9.97 -14.46
C ASN A 71 -4.32 -9.66 -13.17
N ALA A 72 -5.46 -8.96 -13.25
CA ALA A 72 -6.28 -8.67 -12.07
C ALA A 72 -6.78 -9.94 -11.37
N TYR A 73 -7.15 -10.97 -12.14
CA TYR A 73 -7.62 -12.25 -11.64
C TYR A 73 -6.49 -13.05 -10.99
N ASP A 74 -5.28 -13.02 -11.55
CA ASP A 74 -4.09 -13.60 -10.94
C ASP A 74 -3.72 -12.89 -9.62
N MET A 75 -3.78 -11.56 -9.60
CA MET A 75 -3.60 -10.79 -8.36
C MET A 75 -4.63 -11.21 -7.29
N TYR A 76 -5.90 -11.40 -7.67
CA TYR A 76 -6.94 -11.85 -6.75
C TYR A 76 -6.76 -13.30 -6.26
N THR A 77 -6.37 -14.21 -7.14
CA THR A 77 -6.34 -15.65 -6.84
C THR A 77 -5.02 -16.17 -6.28
N ASN A 78 -3.90 -15.58 -6.68
CA ASN A 78 -2.56 -16.08 -6.37
C ASN A 78 -1.76 -15.10 -5.50
N PHE A 79 -1.82 -13.79 -5.80
CA PHE A 79 -1.01 -12.80 -5.07
C PHE A 79 -1.64 -12.36 -3.75
N ALA A 80 -2.86 -11.81 -3.78
CA ALA A 80 -3.53 -11.26 -2.61
C ALA A 80 -3.68 -12.25 -1.44
N PRO A 81 -4.00 -13.55 -1.68
CA PRO A 81 -4.12 -14.51 -0.58
C PRO A 81 -2.82 -14.78 0.18
N HIS A 82 -1.66 -14.68 -0.48
CA HIS A 82 -0.34 -14.84 0.18
C HIS A 82 -0.15 -13.86 1.35
N TRP A 83 -0.67 -12.65 1.19
CA TRP A 83 -0.48 -11.55 2.12
C TRP A 83 -1.43 -11.57 3.32
N ASN A 84 -2.32 -12.57 3.46
CA ASN A 84 -3.20 -12.75 4.62
C ASN A 84 -3.94 -11.46 5.06
N GLY A 85 -4.50 -10.75 4.08
CA GLY A 85 -5.22 -9.49 4.30
C GLY A 85 -4.34 -8.24 4.34
N ARG A 86 -3.08 -8.32 3.90
CA ARG A 86 -2.15 -7.18 3.80
C ARG A 86 -1.97 -6.61 2.39
N TYR A 87 -2.60 -7.20 1.38
CA TYR A 87 -2.70 -6.61 0.04
C TYR A 87 -3.97 -5.77 -0.05
N LEU A 88 -3.86 -4.47 -0.32
CA LEU A 88 -4.94 -3.50 -0.17
C LEU A 88 -5.46 -2.95 -1.51
N SER A 89 -6.79 -2.85 -1.62
CA SER A 89 -7.50 -2.37 -2.80
C SER A 89 -8.81 -1.64 -2.44
N SER A 90 -8.70 -0.56 -1.65
CA SER A 90 -9.81 0.20 -1.05
C SER A 90 -10.90 0.63 -2.03
N ASN A 91 -10.53 0.95 -3.28
CA ASN A 91 -11.43 1.41 -4.33
C ASN A 91 -11.36 0.58 -5.61
N VAL A 92 -10.82 -0.63 -5.56
CA VAL A 92 -10.69 -1.50 -6.74
C VAL A 92 -11.36 -2.83 -6.48
N ASN A 93 -12.29 -3.19 -7.37
CA ASN A 93 -12.99 -4.47 -7.37
C ASN A 93 -12.70 -5.27 -8.64
N ILE A 94 -12.84 -6.58 -8.54
CA ILE A 94 -12.89 -7.57 -9.61
C ILE A 94 -14.24 -8.31 -9.58
N THR A 95 -14.76 -8.64 -10.75
CA THR A 95 -15.98 -9.42 -10.94
C THR A 95 -15.61 -10.87 -11.20
N ILE A 96 -16.02 -11.77 -10.32
CA ILE A 96 -15.69 -13.20 -10.39
C ILE A 96 -16.96 -14.05 -10.55
N TYR A 97 -16.81 -15.25 -11.11
CA TYR A 97 -17.88 -16.24 -11.18
C TYR A 97 -18.07 -16.94 -9.82
N THR A 98 -19.33 -17.11 -9.39
CA THR A 98 -19.66 -17.72 -8.09
C THR A 98 -19.83 -19.25 -8.14
N GLY A 99 -19.61 -19.87 -9.30
CA GLY A 99 -19.68 -21.32 -9.49
C GLY A 99 -21.08 -21.90 -9.70
N ASN A 100 -22.14 -21.15 -9.40
CA ASN A 100 -23.53 -21.54 -9.66
C ASN A 100 -24.03 -20.96 -10.99
N GLY A 101 -23.63 -21.58 -12.12
CA GLY A 101 -24.02 -21.10 -13.45
C GLY A 101 -23.28 -19.83 -13.87
N ASN A 102 -23.96 -18.90 -14.57
CA ASN A 102 -23.38 -17.64 -15.07
C ASN A 102 -23.47 -16.49 -14.06
N GLU A 103 -23.68 -16.79 -12.78
CA GLU A 103 -23.73 -15.77 -11.73
C GLU A 103 -22.34 -15.20 -11.45
N THR A 104 -22.28 -13.88 -11.32
CA THR A 104 -21.05 -13.14 -11.01
C THR A 104 -21.25 -12.27 -9.78
N THR A 105 -20.15 -11.99 -9.08
CA THR A 105 -20.12 -11.07 -7.94
C THR A 105 -18.93 -10.13 -8.06
N SER A 106 -19.11 -8.87 -7.64
CA SER A 106 -18.04 -7.88 -7.59
C SER A 106 -17.47 -7.85 -6.17
N VAL A 107 -16.18 -8.17 -6.04
CA VAL A 107 -15.45 -8.22 -4.77
C VAL A 107 -14.18 -7.37 -4.86
N PRO A 108 -13.65 -6.85 -3.76
CA PRO A 108 -12.32 -6.25 -3.73
C PRO A 108 -11.25 -7.21 -4.26
N VAL A 109 -10.23 -6.70 -4.96
CA VAL A 109 -9.09 -7.51 -5.44
C VAL A 109 -8.25 -8.02 -4.26
N GLY A 110 -8.00 -7.14 -3.28
CA GLY A 110 -7.44 -7.44 -1.97
C GLY A 110 -8.38 -6.95 -0.87
N GLU A 111 -7.84 -6.49 0.26
CA GLU A 111 -8.66 -5.95 1.35
C GLU A 111 -8.97 -4.47 1.16
N ARG A 112 -10.16 -4.02 1.57
CA ARG A 112 -10.50 -2.60 1.51
C ARG A 112 -9.70 -1.77 2.51
N TYR A 113 -9.42 -2.34 3.67
CA TYR A 113 -8.62 -1.74 4.73
C TYR A 113 -8.14 -2.86 5.65
N VAL A 114 -7.14 -2.56 6.48
CA VAL A 114 -6.74 -3.49 7.53
C VAL A 114 -6.39 -2.76 8.81
N LYS A 115 -6.79 -3.35 9.95
CA LYS A 115 -6.42 -2.90 11.29
C LYS A 115 -5.47 -3.93 11.91
N PHE A 116 -4.33 -3.50 12.44
CA PHE A 116 -3.37 -4.40 13.07
C PHE A 116 -2.52 -3.72 14.13
N LYS A 117 -1.65 -4.49 14.77
CA LYS A 117 -0.67 -3.99 15.72
C LYS A 117 0.74 -4.24 15.21
N THR A 118 1.61 -3.24 15.32
CA THR A 118 3.05 -3.39 15.06
C THR A 118 3.69 -4.31 16.11
N ARG A 119 4.97 -4.66 15.91
CA ARG A 119 5.75 -5.46 16.88
C ARG A 119 5.74 -4.83 18.27
N LYS A 120 5.85 -3.51 18.36
CA LYS A 120 5.78 -2.78 19.64
C LYS A 120 4.35 -2.49 20.12
N GLY A 121 3.33 -3.05 19.46
CA GLY A 121 1.94 -2.98 19.89
C GLY A 121 1.19 -1.72 19.47
N ARG A 122 1.77 -0.89 18.59
CA ARG A 122 1.09 0.30 18.05
C ARG A 122 -0.05 -0.13 17.14
N SER A 123 -1.24 0.37 17.39
CA SER A 123 -2.41 0.19 16.55
C SER A 123 -2.29 0.97 15.24
N VAL A 124 -2.60 0.31 14.13
CA VAL A 124 -2.50 0.86 12.78
C VAL A 124 -3.82 0.61 12.07
N THR A 125 -4.34 1.64 11.42
CA THR A 125 -5.40 1.49 10.40
C THR A 125 -4.82 1.85 9.05
N SER A 126 -4.90 0.94 8.09
CA SER A 126 -4.32 1.11 6.76
C SER A 126 -5.34 0.95 5.64
N LEU A 127 -5.15 1.73 4.58
CA LEU A 127 -5.97 1.80 3.37
C LEU A 127 -5.01 1.75 2.16
N GLY A 128 -5.45 1.17 1.04
CA GLY A 128 -4.69 1.04 -0.21
C GLY A 128 -5.47 1.60 -1.38
N VAL A 129 -5.14 2.79 -1.86
CA VAL A 129 -6.01 3.55 -2.77
C VAL A 129 -5.35 3.75 -4.13
N LEU A 130 -6.02 3.31 -5.19
CA LEU A 130 -5.62 3.62 -6.57
C LEU A 130 -6.12 5.03 -6.95
N TYR A 131 -5.39 5.74 -7.81
CA TYR A 131 -5.88 6.99 -8.41
C TYR A 131 -7.18 6.78 -9.21
N ASP A 132 -7.82 7.86 -9.64
CA ASP A 132 -9.04 7.83 -10.45
C ASP A 132 -8.73 7.35 -11.89
N SER A 133 -8.26 6.10 -12.02
CA SER A 133 -7.94 5.44 -13.28
C SER A 133 -9.20 5.06 -14.03
N THR A 134 -9.13 5.15 -15.36
CA THR A 134 -10.19 4.71 -16.28
C THR A 134 -9.69 3.70 -17.30
N GLY A 135 -8.46 3.21 -17.13
CA GLY A 135 -7.80 2.30 -18.07
C GLY A 135 -8.01 0.83 -17.77
N ASN A 136 -8.72 0.50 -16.69
CA ASN A 136 -8.92 -0.87 -16.24
C ASN A 136 -9.80 -1.69 -17.21
N ASP A 137 -9.56 -3.00 -17.30
CA ASP A 137 -10.28 -3.91 -18.20
C ASP A 137 -11.74 -4.13 -17.78
N VAL A 138 -12.54 -4.69 -18.68
CA VAL A 138 -13.87 -5.21 -18.38
C VAL A 138 -13.82 -6.18 -17.19
N ASN A 139 -14.91 -6.25 -16.43
CA ASN A 139 -15.02 -7.04 -15.19
C ASN A 139 -14.12 -6.56 -14.03
N THR A 140 -13.35 -5.49 -14.18
CA THR A 140 -12.76 -4.76 -13.06
C THR A 140 -13.48 -3.42 -12.85
N THR A 141 -13.34 -2.82 -11.68
CA THR A 141 -13.97 -1.52 -11.38
C THR A 141 -13.07 -0.71 -10.46
N VAL A 142 -12.71 0.49 -10.91
CA VAL A 142 -12.05 1.50 -10.09
C VAL A 142 -13.08 2.55 -9.68
N GLN A 143 -13.42 2.60 -8.40
CA GLN A 143 -14.28 3.64 -7.85
C GLN A 143 -13.46 4.91 -7.62
N THR A 144 -14.01 6.08 -8.00
CA THR A 144 -13.35 7.36 -7.72
C THR A 144 -13.14 7.56 -6.21
N VAL A 145 -12.00 8.08 -5.80
CA VAL A 145 -11.66 8.32 -4.38
C VAL A 145 -12.71 9.18 -3.68
N ALA A 146 -13.26 10.18 -4.38
CA ALA A 146 -14.28 11.08 -3.86
C ALA A 146 -15.61 10.38 -3.51
N LYS A 147 -15.90 9.23 -4.14
CA LYS A 147 -17.05 8.37 -3.80
C LYS A 147 -16.67 7.39 -2.70
N MET A 148 -15.48 6.78 -2.79
CA MET A 148 -14.97 5.82 -1.80
C MET A 148 -15.01 6.37 -0.36
N VAL A 149 -14.54 7.61 -0.14
CA VAL A 149 -14.52 8.23 1.20
C VAL A 149 -15.91 8.54 1.78
N LYS A 150 -16.98 8.32 1.00
CA LYS A 150 -18.38 8.50 1.44
C LYS A 150 -19.06 7.16 1.73
N GLU A 151 -18.39 6.02 1.52
CA GLU A 151 -18.97 4.72 1.80
C GLU A 151 -19.02 4.44 3.31
N ASP A 152 -20.01 3.66 3.74
CA ASP A 152 -20.22 3.35 5.16
C ASP A 152 -19.03 2.59 5.75
N TRP A 153 -18.46 1.64 5.00
CA TRP A 153 -17.28 0.90 5.46
C TRP A 153 -16.07 1.81 5.68
N PHE A 154 -15.92 2.89 4.89
CA PHE A 154 -14.81 3.82 5.06
C PHE A 154 -14.98 4.58 6.38
N THR A 155 -16.19 5.06 6.64
CA THR A 155 -16.54 5.72 7.90
C THR A 155 -16.28 4.82 9.10
N GLU A 156 -16.67 3.54 9.03
CA GLU A 156 -16.40 2.56 10.09
C GLU A 156 -14.91 2.19 10.20
N ALA A 157 -14.17 2.13 9.08
CA ALA A 157 -12.75 1.83 9.07
C ALA A 157 -11.95 2.89 9.85
N ILE A 158 -12.28 4.17 9.66
CA ILE A 158 -11.60 5.29 10.32
C ILE A 158 -12.24 5.72 11.64
N LYS A 159 -13.26 5.03 12.13
CA LYS A 159 -14.00 5.42 13.33
C LYS A 159 -13.15 5.40 14.59
N ASP A 160 -12.43 4.31 14.81
CA ASP A 160 -11.52 4.17 15.94
C ASP A 160 -10.22 4.93 15.64
N GLU A 161 -9.68 5.61 16.65
CA GLU A 161 -8.39 6.30 16.54
C GLU A 161 -7.23 5.30 16.74
N PRO A 162 -6.39 5.04 15.72
CA PRO A 162 -5.17 4.25 15.86
C PRO A 162 -4.01 5.11 16.40
N ASP A 163 -2.88 4.50 16.74
CA ASP A 163 -1.64 5.23 17.02
C ASP A 163 -1.14 5.99 15.78
N PHE A 164 -1.40 5.47 14.59
CA PHE A 164 -1.24 6.17 13.32
C PHE A 164 -2.07 5.54 12.20
N PHE A 165 -2.48 6.36 11.24
CA PHE A 165 -2.98 5.89 9.95
C PHE A 165 -1.82 5.68 8.98
N LEU A 166 -1.90 4.60 8.21
CA LEU A 166 -0.91 4.26 7.20
C LEU A 166 -1.59 4.13 5.84
N LEU A 167 -1.50 5.16 5.01
CA LEU A 167 -2.14 5.18 3.70
C LEU A 167 -1.14 4.73 2.65
N LEU A 168 -1.44 3.63 1.98
CA LEU A 168 -0.74 3.20 0.77
C LEU A 168 -1.61 3.59 -0.42
N GLY A 169 -0.98 3.78 -1.57
CA GLY A 169 -1.74 3.92 -2.79
C GLY A 169 -0.86 4.09 -4.00
N HIS A 170 -1.25 3.46 -5.09
CA HIS A 170 -0.69 3.73 -6.40
C HIS A 170 -1.26 5.05 -6.93
N MET A 171 -0.83 6.15 -6.31
CA MET A 171 -1.31 7.50 -6.54
C MET A 171 -0.22 8.48 -6.14
N PRO A 172 0.00 9.57 -6.90
CA PRO A 172 0.93 10.60 -6.48
C PRO A 172 0.56 11.15 -5.12
N CYS A 173 1.53 11.17 -4.21
CA CYS A 173 1.50 11.63 -2.82
C CYS A 173 0.06 11.77 -2.30
N VAL A 174 -0.60 10.60 -2.13
CA VAL A 174 -2.05 10.39 -2.02
C VAL A 174 -2.90 11.67 -1.96
N GLY A 175 -3.68 11.82 -3.02
CA GLY A 175 -4.92 12.57 -3.15
C GLY A 175 -5.41 13.19 -1.84
N PRO A 176 -5.38 14.53 -1.71
CA PRO A 176 -5.72 15.23 -0.47
C PRO A 176 -7.11 14.85 0.08
N THR A 177 -7.97 14.20 -0.71
CA THR A 177 -9.29 13.69 -0.33
C THR A 177 -9.26 12.69 0.84
N VAL A 178 -8.46 11.62 0.81
CA VAL A 178 -8.46 10.61 1.88
C VAL A 178 -7.89 11.19 3.17
N TYR A 179 -6.75 11.88 3.05
CA TYR A 179 -6.14 12.65 4.13
C TYR A 179 -7.14 13.64 4.76
N LYS A 180 -7.84 14.45 3.94
CA LYS A 180 -8.86 15.40 4.43
C LYS A 180 -10.04 14.69 5.09
N ALA A 181 -10.45 13.52 4.59
CA ALA A 181 -11.54 12.76 5.18
C ALA A 181 -11.17 12.25 6.58
N ILE A 182 -9.97 11.69 6.74
CA ILE A 182 -9.46 11.26 8.05
C ILE A 182 -9.31 12.47 8.98
N ARG A 183 -8.70 13.57 8.52
CA ARG A 183 -8.49 14.79 9.32
C ARG A 183 -9.76 15.46 9.83
N LYS A 184 -10.92 15.23 9.18
CA LYS A 184 -12.22 15.70 9.68
C LYS A 184 -12.66 14.97 10.95
N VAL A 185 -12.25 13.73 11.12
CA VAL A 185 -12.57 12.88 12.29
C VAL A 185 -11.44 12.97 13.31
N HIS A 186 -10.20 12.85 12.83
CA HIS A 186 -8.98 12.64 13.59
C HIS A 186 -7.99 13.79 13.35
N LYS A 187 -8.19 14.87 14.12
CA LYS A 187 -7.47 16.14 13.92
C LYS A 187 -5.95 16.03 14.12
N TYR A 188 -5.51 15.17 15.05
CA TYR A 188 -4.11 15.08 15.43
C TYR A 188 -3.51 13.67 15.32
N THR A 189 -4.25 12.66 14.90
CA THR A 189 -3.67 11.31 14.74
C THR A 189 -2.60 11.34 13.64
N PRO A 190 -1.39 10.79 13.84
CA PRO A 190 -0.38 10.76 12.79
C PRO A 190 -0.88 10.06 11.52
N ILE A 191 -0.55 10.59 10.34
CA ILE A 191 -0.89 9.98 9.04
C ILE A 191 0.38 9.83 8.21
N LEU A 192 0.82 8.59 8.00
CA LEU A 192 1.94 8.26 7.13
C LEU A 192 1.39 7.84 5.77
N ILE A 193 1.92 8.42 4.70
CA ILE A 193 1.38 8.23 3.36
C ILE A 193 2.51 7.75 2.44
N PHE A 194 2.27 6.66 1.72
CA PHE A 194 3.18 6.11 0.72
C PHE A 194 2.45 6.07 -0.63
N GLY A 195 2.93 6.89 -1.56
CA GLY A 195 2.38 7.04 -2.90
C GLY A 195 3.22 6.36 -3.97
N GLY A 196 2.75 6.43 -5.21
CA GLY A 196 3.42 5.91 -6.41
C GLY A 196 2.87 6.52 -7.69
N HIS A 197 2.90 5.76 -8.79
CA HIS A 197 2.40 6.13 -10.13
C HIS A 197 3.23 7.15 -10.91
N THR A 198 3.68 8.24 -10.29
CA THR A 198 4.33 9.31 -11.07
C THR A 198 5.81 9.11 -11.32
N HIS A 199 6.37 7.99 -10.86
CA HIS A 199 7.73 7.56 -11.19
C HIS A 199 8.83 8.51 -10.68
N ILE A 200 8.54 9.36 -9.70
CA ILE A 200 9.49 10.33 -9.13
C ILE A 200 9.77 10.07 -7.65
N ARG A 201 10.88 10.65 -7.17
CA ARG A 201 11.18 10.78 -5.75
C ARG A 201 10.50 12.06 -5.25
N ASP A 202 9.41 11.96 -4.50
CA ASP A 202 8.70 13.12 -3.99
C ASP A 202 8.28 12.98 -2.51
N CYS A 203 8.22 14.10 -1.81
CA CYS A 203 7.89 14.15 -0.40
C CYS A 203 7.10 15.41 -0.09
N THR A 204 5.88 15.23 0.39
CA THR A 204 4.99 16.33 0.80
C THR A 204 4.60 16.20 2.25
N GLN A 205 4.85 17.25 3.04
CA GLN A 205 4.34 17.34 4.41
C GLN A 205 3.03 18.14 4.40
N PHE A 206 1.90 17.49 4.67
CA PHE A 206 0.60 18.17 4.65
C PHE A 206 0.33 18.98 5.92
N ASP A 207 0.79 18.49 7.07
CA ASP A 207 0.75 19.19 8.35
C ASP A 207 1.87 18.70 9.29
N GLY A 208 1.91 19.23 10.51
CA GLY A 208 2.92 18.85 11.51
C GLY A 208 2.86 17.39 11.98
N ARG A 209 1.87 16.60 11.53
CA ARG A 209 1.65 15.21 11.93
C ARG A 209 1.29 14.30 10.75
N SER A 210 1.64 14.70 9.53
CA SER A 210 1.43 13.89 8.34
C SER A 210 2.48 14.17 7.26
N MET A 211 2.97 13.11 6.65
CA MET A 211 3.95 13.19 5.57
C MET A 211 3.69 12.09 4.54
N ALA A 212 3.79 12.48 3.27
CA ALA A 212 3.73 11.60 2.12
C ALA A 212 5.11 11.42 1.49
N LEU A 213 5.39 10.21 1.01
CA LEU A 213 6.60 9.83 0.30
C LEU A 213 6.27 9.02 -0.96
N GLU A 214 6.88 9.37 -2.09
CA GLU A 214 6.93 8.58 -3.32
C GLU A 214 8.37 8.12 -3.57
N SER A 215 8.53 6.85 -3.92
CA SER A 215 9.83 6.18 -3.92
C SER A 215 10.39 5.91 -5.31
N GLY A 216 10.14 6.79 -6.30
CA GLY A 216 10.71 6.65 -7.64
C GLY A 216 10.10 5.49 -8.43
N ARG A 217 10.95 4.72 -9.11
CA ARG A 217 10.55 3.66 -10.05
C ARG A 217 11.64 2.59 -10.22
N TYR A 218 11.27 1.48 -10.87
CA TYR A 218 12.16 0.51 -11.51
C TYR A 218 13.29 -0.04 -10.62
N MET A 219 13.03 -0.17 -9.32
CA MET A 219 14.05 -0.55 -8.34
C MET A 219 15.31 0.33 -8.43
N GLU A 220 15.20 1.60 -8.79
CA GLU A 220 16.28 2.58 -8.71
C GLU A 220 16.40 3.19 -7.31
N THR A 221 15.32 3.10 -6.52
CA THR A 221 15.15 3.81 -5.26
C THR A 221 14.44 2.97 -4.21
N VAL A 222 14.95 3.00 -2.98
CA VAL A 222 14.21 2.59 -1.77
C VAL A 222 13.90 3.85 -0.96
N GLY A 223 12.62 4.15 -0.79
CA GLY A 223 12.18 5.25 0.07
C GLY A 223 12.28 4.87 1.55
N TRP A 224 12.75 5.81 2.37
CA TRP A 224 12.82 5.68 3.81
C TRP A 224 12.11 6.85 4.47
N LEU A 225 11.13 6.56 5.33
CA LEU A 225 10.43 7.53 6.18
C LEU A 225 10.45 7.04 7.62
N SER A 226 10.88 7.90 8.55
CA SER A 226 10.76 7.66 9.99
C SER A 226 9.92 8.76 10.63
N ALA A 227 9.05 8.40 11.56
CA ALA A 227 8.28 9.34 12.36
C ALA A 227 8.50 9.09 13.86
N ASN A 228 8.78 10.13 14.63
CA ASN A 228 8.84 10.02 16.08
C ASN A 228 7.43 10.14 16.68
N LEU A 229 6.83 8.99 16.98
CA LEU A 229 5.50 8.85 17.60
C LEU A 229 5.57 8.70 19.13
N GLY A 230 6.63 9.21 19.78
CA GLY A 230 6.89 9.11 21.23
C GLY A 230 6.08 10.10 22.08
N SER A 231 6.63 10.48 23.24
CA SER A 231 6.05 11.32 24.32
C SER A 231 5.76 12.79 23.93
N VAL A 232 5.47 13.04 22.68
CA VAL A 232 5.00 14.33 22.17
C VAL A 232 3.56 14.47 22.61
N SER A 233 3.12 15.65 23.07
CA SER A 233 1.71 15.82 23.43
C SER A 233 0.83 15.47 22.22
N GLU A 234 -0.43 15.06 22.47
CA GLU A 234 -1.37 14.66 21.42
C GLU A 234 -1.56 15.75 20.33
N LYS A 235 -1.19 17.00 20.60
CA LYS A 235 -1.46 18.16 19.74
C LYS A 235 -0.20 18.80 19.13
N GLU A 236 0.99 18.43 19.57
CA GLU A 236 2.25 19.00 19.08
C GLU A 236 2.69 18.35 17.76
N ASN A 237 3.51 19.04 16.98
CA ASN A 237 4.06 18.47 15.76
C ASN A 237 5.02 17.33 16.09
N ILE A 238 5.01 16.28 15.27
CA ILE A 238 5.98 15.18 15.37
C ILE A 238 7.14 15.41 14.41
N THR A 239 8.27 14.76 14.70
CA THR A 239 9.46 14.85 13.85
C THR A 239 9.43 13.74 12.81
N PHE A 240 9.60 14.13 11.54
CA PHE A 240 9.80 13.23 10.42
C PHE A 240 11.23 13.29 9.92
N THR A 241 11.77 12.16 9.47
CA THR A 241 12.98 12.14 8.64
C THR A 241 12.73 11.28 7.43
N ARG A 242 13.25 11.69 6.27
CA ARG A 242 13.06 10.97 5.01
C ARG A 242 14.34 10.90 4.18
N ARG A 243 14.54 9.79 3.47
CA ARG A 243 15.66 9.57 2.54
C ARG A 243 15.19 8.78 1.33
N TYR A 244 15.90 8.98 0.22
CA TYR A 244 15.84 8.12 -0.95
C TYR A 244 17.18 7.43 -1.05
N LEU A 245 17.16 6.10 -1.00
CA LEU A 245 18.34 5.27 -1.04
C LEU A 245 18.48 4.74 -2.46
N ASP A 246 19.59 5.02 -3.15
CA ASP A 246 19.87 4.41 -4.44
C ASP A 246 20.00 2.89 -4.27
N ALA A 247 19.31 2.13 -5.12
CA ALA A 247 19.24 0.69 -4.99
C ALA A 247 20.49 -0.02 -5.51
N ASN A 248 21.57 0.06 -4.73
CA ASN A 248 22.84 -0.56 -5.05
C ASN A 248 23.53 -1.06 -3.78
N ARG A 249 24.49 -1.96 -3.96
CA ARG A 249 25.23 -2.59 -2.85
C ARG A 249 25.92 -1.57 -1.94
N VAL A 250 26.51 -0.51 -2.50
CA VAL A 250 27.25 0.51 -1.74
C VAL A 250 26.32 1.26 -0.79
N THR A 251 25.09 1.56 -1.22
CA THR A 251 24.08 2.19 -0.35
C THR A 251 23.68 1.29 0.82
N TYR A 252 23.67 -0.04 0.61
CA TYR A 252 23.26 -1.02 1.61
C TYR A 252 24.40 -1.55 2.47
N GLU A 253 25.65 -1.20 2.16
CA GLU A 253 26.80 -1.55 2.99
C GLU A 253 26.68 -0.88 4.35
N VAL A 254 26.45 -1.70 5.38
CA VAL A 254 26.57 -1.26 6.77
C VAL A 254 28.05 -1.04 7.06
N ARG A 255 28.42 0.21 7.37
CA ARG A 255 29.72 0.55 7.95
C ARG A 255 29.61 0.65 9.46
#